data_AF-A0A353KUK7-F1
#
_entry.id   AF-A0A353KUK7-F1
#
_cell.length_a   1.000
_cell.length_b   1.000
_cell.length_c   1.000
_cell.angle_alpha   90.00
_cell.angle_beta   90.00
_cell.angle_gamma   90.00
#
_symmetry.space_group_name_H-M   'P 1'
#
loop_
_entity.id
_entity.type
_entity.pdbx_description
1 polymer ?
#
loop_
_entity_poly.entity_id
_entity_poly.type
_entity_poly.pdbx_seq_one_letter_code
_entity_poly.pdbx_strand_id
1 'polypeptide(L)'
;MASTDENKTEFAFSKENYILLIVGFVIIFIGFMLMVGGKAEDPNVFNEEVFSFRRITLAPIIVIAGFALEFWAIMRKPRSKK
;
A
#
# COMPACT_ATOMS: atom_id res chain seq x y z
N MET A 1 -22.69 41.45 -10.10
CA MET A 1 -21.36 40.92 -10.45
C MET A 1 -21.14 39.72 -9.54
N ALA A 2 -21.39 38.51 -10.05
CA ALA A 2 -21.28 37.29 -9.25
C ALA A 2 -19.79 37.00 -9.02
N SER A 3 -19.37 36.98 -7.76
CA SER A 3 -18.05 36.53 -7.35
C SER A 3 -17.89 35.07 -7.74
N THR A 4 -17.02 34.80 -8.71
CA THR A 4 -16.58 33.45 -9.05
C THR A 4 -15.81 32.93 -7.85
N ASP A 5 -16.47 32.13 -7.00
CA ASP A 5 -15.81 31.32 -5.99
C ASP A 5 -14.96 30.28 -6.71
N GLU A 6 -13.72 30.66 -6.98
CA GLU A 6 -12.65 29.74 -7.34
C GLU A 6 -12.51 28.75 -6.20
N ASN A 7 -13.20 27.61 -6.31
CA ASN A 7 -13.04 26.47 -5.44
C ASN A 7 -11.59 25.99 -5.54
N LYS A 8 -10.71 26.62 -4.76
CA LYS A 8 -9.39 26.10 -4.44
C LYS A 8 -9.65 24.79 -3.73
N THR A 9 -9.64 23.70 -4.49
CA THR A 9 -9.57 22.35 -3.94
C THR A 9 -8.32 22.29 -3.09
N GLU A 10 -8.49 22.55 -1.79
CA GLU A 10 -7.45 22.39 -0.80
C GLU A 10 -7.23 20.89 -0.67
N PHE A 11 -6.23 20.39 -1.40
CA PHE A 11 -5.86 18.99 -1.31
C PHE A 11 -5.48 18.69 0.14
N ALA A 12 -6.12 17.68 0.74
CA ALA A 12 -5.85 17.25 2.12
C ALA A 12 -4.39 16.83 2.33
N PHE A 13 -3.69 16.49 1.25
CA PHE A 13 -2.29 16.06 1.24
C PHE A 13 -1.46 16.89 0.26
N SER A 14 -0.16 17.05 0.57
CA SER A 14 0.79 17.61 -0.39
C SER A 14 1.03 16.62 -1.54
N LYS A 15 1.49 17.12 -2.69
CA LYS A 15 1.86 16.26 -3.84
C LYS A 15 2.87 15.16 -3.46
N GLU A 16 3.82 15.49 -2.60
CA GLU A 16 4.82 14.53 -2.10
C GLU A 16 4.19 13.40 -1.30
N ASN A 17 3.25 13.71 -0.39
CA ASN A 17 2.55 12.69 0.38
C ASN A 17 1.67 11.81 -0.50
N TYR A 18 1.06 12.40 -1.54
CA TYR A 18 0.26 11.64 -2.50
C TYR A 18 1.11 10.62 -3.29
N ILE A 19 2.33 11.02 -3.67
CA ILE A 19 3.29 10.08 -4.31
C ILE A 19 3.67 8.97 -3.33
N LEU A 20 3.93 9.29 -2.05
CA LEU A 20 4.26 8.29 -1.03
C LEU A 20 3.11 7.30 -0.80
N LEU A 21 1.86 7.78 -0.79
CA LEU A 21 0.65 6.95 -0.75
C LEU A 21 0.64 5.96 -1.92
N ILE A 22 0.77 6.44 -3.16
CA ILE A 22 0.77 5.54 -4.34
C ILE A 22 1.88 4.49 -4.25
N VAL A 23 3.08 4.89 -3.81
CA VAL A 23 4.20 3.96 -3.64
C VAL A 23 3.89 2.92 -2.56
N GLY A 24 3.34 3.33 -1.41
CA GLY A 24 2.90 2.44 -0.34
C GLY A 24 1.88 1.41 -0.84
N PHE A 25 0.87 1.88 -1.56
CA PHE A 25 -0.15 1.04 -2.17
C PHE A 25 0.44 -0.01 -3.13
N VAL A 26 1.37 0.39 -4.00
CA VAL A 26 2.05 -0.55 -4.92
C VAL A 26 2.85 -1.60 -4.14
N ILE A 27 3.52 -1.22 -3.05
CA ILE A 27 4.25 -2.18 -2.20
C ILE A 27 3.30 -3.19 -1.56
N ILE A 28 2.17 -2.74 -1.02
CA ILE A 28 1.13 -3.61 -0.46
C ILE A 28 0.61 -4.57 -1.52
N PHE A 29 0.32 -4.07 -2.72
CA PHE A 29 -0.16 -4.87 -3.84
C PHE A 29 0.85 -5.96 -4.24
N ILE A 30 2.15 -5.62 -4.32
CA ILE A 30 3.22 -6.60 -4.56
C ILE A 30 3.29 -7.63 -3.43
N GLY A 31 3.17 -7.19 -2.17
CA GLY A 31 3.15 -8.09 -1.01
C GLY A 31 2.04 -9.13 -1.10
N PHE A 32 0.82 -8.73 -1.45
CA PHE A 32 -0.28 -9.67 -1.69
C PHE A 32 -0.05 -10.54 -2.95
N MET A 33 0.51 -9.98 -4.02
CA MET A 33 0.82 -10.75 -5.22
C MET A 33 1.82 -11.88 -4.95
N LEU A 34 2.79 -11.67 -4.06
CA LEU A 34 3.75 -12.71 -3.65
C LEU A 34 3.10 -13.87 -2.88
N MET A 35 1.93 -13.66 -2.29
CA MET A 35 1.16 -14.72 -1.62
C MET A 35 0.42 -15.63 -2.62
N VAL A 36 0.14 -15.13 -3.83
CA VAL A 36 -0.64 -15.85 -4.85
C VAL A 36 0.08 -17.13 -5.30
N GLY A 37 -0.62 -18.27 -5.26
CA GLY A 37 -0.14 -19.59 -5.68
C GLY A 37 0.02 -20.58 -4.51
N GLY A 38 0.60 -21.75 -4.78
CA GLY A 38 0.73 -22.82 -3.78
C GLY A 38 -0.57 -23.59 -3.54
N LYS A 39 -1.65 -23.28 -4.27
CA LYS A 39 -2.91 -24.00 -4.15
C LYS A 39 -2.66 -25.47 -4.51
N ALA A 40 -2.94 -26.39 -3.59
CA ALA A 40 -2.87 -27.82 -3.87
C ALA A 40 -3.97 -28.17 -4.89
N GLU A 41 -3.61 -28.87 -5.97
CA GLU A 41 -4.58 -29.37 -6.96
C GLU A 41 -5.50 -30.43 -6.35
N ASP A 42 -4.97 -31.21 -5.40
CA ASP A 42 -5.72 -32.17 -4.58
C ASP A 42 -5.65 -31.77 -3.10
N PRO A 43 -6.77 -31.48 -2.43
CA PRO A 43 -6.80 -31.12 -1.01
C PRO A 43 -6.33 -32.24 -0.07
N ASN A 44 -6.22 -33.48 -0.54
CA ASN A 44 -5.72 -34.62 0.24
C ASN A 44 -4.19 -34.80 0.17
N VAL A 45 -3.51 -34.01 -0.67
CA VAL A 45 -2.06 -34.05 -0.83
C VAL A 45 -1.45 -32.79 -0.22
N PHE A 46 -0.53 -32.98 0.72
CA PHE A 46 0.19 -31.87 1.34
C PHE A 46 1.14 -31.22 0.32
N ASN A 47 0.90 -29.95 -0.01
CA ASN A 47 1.77 -29.18 -0.90
C ASN A 47 2.71 -28.29 -0.07
N GLU A 48 4.00 -28.65 -0.03
CA GLU A 48 5.05 -27.88 0.67
C GLU A 48 5.23 -26.47 0.12
N GLU A 49 4.83 -26.19 -1.13
CA GLU A 49 4.93 -24.85 -1.70
C GLU A 49 4.03 -23.81 -1.02
N VAL A 50 2.95 -24.26 -0.34
CA VAL A 50 2.12 -23.42 0.53
C VAL A 50 2.97 -22.85 1.66
N PHE A 51 3.88 -23.67 2.21
CA PHE A 51 4.75 -23.34 3.33
C PHE A 51 6.06 -22.69 2.92
N SER A 52 6.15 -22.21 1.68
CA SER A 52 7.29 -21.43 1.23
C SER A 52 7.53 -20.23 2.14
N PHE A 53 8.77 -20.08 2.62
CA PHE A 53 9.23 -18.92 3.40
C PHE A 53 8.85 -17.59 2.73
N ARG A 54 8.87 -17.55 1.39
CA ARG A 54 8.45 -16.39 0.61
C ARG A 54 7.00 -15.98 0.88
N ARG A 55 6.08 -16.95 0.98
CA ARG A 55 4.64 -16.71 1.15
C ARG A 55 4.26 -16.45 2.60
N ILE A 56 4.84 -17.20 3.54
CA ILE A 56 4.47 -17.12 4.97
C ILE A 56 5.21 -15.99 5.68
N THR A 57 6.44 -15.69 5.29
CA THR A 57 7.29 -14.72 6.02
C THR A 57 7.54 -13.46 5.20
N LEU A 58 8.13 -13.61 4.01
CA LEU A 58 8.55 -12.44 3.23
C LEU A 58 7.36 -11.60 2.77
N ALA A 59 6.32 -12.23 2.23
CA ALA A 59 5.15 -11.54 1.72
C ALA A 59 4.38 -10.75 2.82
N PRO A 60 4.07 -11.31 4.00
CA PRO A 60 3.44 -10.55 5.08
C PRO A 60 4.31 -9.39 5.58
N ILE A 61 5.64 -9.57 5.66
CA ILE A 61 6.55 -8.49 6.04
C ILE A 61 6.46 -7.32 5.05
N ILE A 62 6.42 -7.61 3.74
CA ILE A 62 6.28 -6.58 2.70
C ILE A 62 4.94 -5.84 2.83
N VAL A 63 3.84 -6.57 3.07
CA VAL A 63 2.52 -5.96 3.29
C VAL A 63 2.54 -5.01 4.50
N ILE A 64 3.09 -5.46 5.63
CA ILE A 64 3.20 -4.65 6.85
C ILE A 64 4.07 -3.41 6.60
N ALA A 65 5.20 -3.55 5.92
CA ALA A 65 6.06 -2.43 5.56
C ALA A 65 5.34 -1.40 4.66
N GLY A 66 4.54 -1.88 3.70
CA GLY A 66 3.69 -1.05 2.86
C GLY A 66 2.66 -0.26 3.68
N PHE A 67 1.95 -0.92 4.61
CA PHE A 67 1.02 -0.24 5.51
C PHE A 67 1.73 0.76 6.43
N ALA A 68 2.92 0.46 6.94
CA ALA A 68 3.69 1.39 7.75
C ALA A 68 4.07 2.66 6.95
N LEU A 69 4.43 2.51 5.67
CA LEU A 69 4.69 3.63 4.77
C LEU A 69 3.42 4.47 4.55
N GLU A 70 2.28 3.84 4.29
CA GLU A 70 0.98 4.51 4.16
C GLU A 70 0.61 5.32 5.39
N PHE A 71 0.71 4.70 6.58
CA PHE A 71 0.51 5.38 7.85
C PHE A 71 1.42 6.60 7.98
N TRP A 72 2.69 6.46 7.64
CA TRP A 72 3.64 7.56 7.69
C TRP A 72 3.32 8.67 6.67
N ALA A 73 2.93 8.32 5.45
CA ALA A 73 2.55 9.26 4.40
C ALA A 73 1.31 10.08 4.78
N ILE A 74 0.32 9.46 5.43
CA ILE A 74 -0.88 10.10 5.93
C ILE A 74 -0.57 10.99 7.14
N MET A 75 0.22 10.50 8.10
CA MET A 75 0.56 11.24 9.32
C MET A 75 1.47 12.44 9.04
N ARG A 76 2.26 12.40 7.96
CA ARG A 76 3.15 13.49 7.57
C ARG A 76 2.29 14.70 7.20
N LYS A 77 2.12 15.65 8.12
CA LYS A 77 1.42 16.90 7.80
C LYS A 77 2.08 17.58 6.60
N PRO A 78 1.30 18.09 5.63
CA PRO A 78 1.85 18.93 4.58
C PRO A 78 2.52 20.11 5.26
N ARG A 79 3.82 20.30 5.02
CA ARG A 79 4.47 21.57 5.36
C ARG A 79 3.77 22.62 4.53
N SER A 80 2.88 23.38 5.15
CA SER A 80 2.35 24.61 4.58
C SER A 80 3.57 25.45 4.20
N LYS A 81 3.84 25.52 2.89
CA LYS A 81 4.78 26.52 2.37
C LYS A 81 4.07 27.84 2.62
N LYS A 82 4.57 28.54 3.64
CA LYS A 82 4.19 29.90 4.01
C LYS A 82 4.17 30.81 2.79
#